data_AF-A0A6M7V7I7-F1
#
_entry.id   AF-A0A6M7V7I7-F1
#
_cell.length_a   1.000
_cell.length_b   1.000
_cell.length_c   1.000
_cell.angle_alpha   90.00
_cell.angle_beta   90.00
_cell.angle_gamma   90.00
#
_symmetry.space_group_name_H-M   'P 1'
#
loop_
_entity.id
_entity.type
_entity.pdbx_description
1 polymer ?
#
loop_
_entity_poly.entity_id
_entity_poly.type
_entity_poly.pdbx_seq_one_letter_code
_entity_poly.pdbx_strand_id
1 'polypeptide(L)' 'MTKTANIRSDPSMAGAVMSQVQAGTALTVVEINGRWARVSKDEVTLGWINRSLLAAQHSYQ' A
#
# COMPACT_ATOMS: atom_id res chain seq x y z
N MET A 1 16.47 7.82 8.67
CA MET A 1 15.11 7.47 9.13
C MET A 1 14.41 6.74 7.99
N THR A 2 14.14 5.44 8.13
CA THR A 2 13.39 4.68 7.12
C THR A 2 11.91 4.99 7.27
N LYS A 3 11.27 5.54 6.22
CA LYS A 3 9.80 5.69 6.21
C LYS A 3 9.17 4.34 5.93
N THR A 4 8.20 3.92 6.75
CA THR A 4 7.39 2.73 6.53
C THR A 4 5.94 3.11 6.30
N ALA A 5 5.22 2.30 5.52
CA ALA A 5 3.79 2.42 5.32
C ALA A 5 3.08 1.17 5.86
N ASN A 6 1.94 1.39 6.52
CA ASN A 6 1.15 0.32 7.09
C ASN A 6 0.17 -0.24 6.06
N ILE A 7 0.15 -1.57 5.96
CA ILE A 7 -0.86 -2.33 5.24
C ILE A 7 -1.86 -2.85 6.26
N ARG A 8 -3.14 -2.62 5.99
CA ARG A 8 -4.25 -2.89 6.91
C ARG A 8 -5.21 -3.94 6.37
N SER A 9 -5.96 -4.57 7.26
CA SER A 9 -7.00 -5.55 6.92
C SER A 9 -8.15 -4.95 6.11
N ASP A 10 -8.46 -3.68 6.36
CA ASP A 10 -9.61 -2.98 5.81
C ASP A 10 -9.20 -1.61 5.25
N PRO A 11 -9.96 -1.06 4.28
CA PRO A 11 -9.77 0.28 3.75
C PRO A 11 -10.24 1.36 4.75
N SER A 12 -9.73 1.29 5.98
CA SER A 12 -10.06 2.22 7.06
C SER A 12 -8.90 2.38 8.05
N MET A 13 -8.88 3.49 8.78
CA MET A 13 -7.91 3.71 9.87
C MET A 13 -8.17 2.80 11.08
N ALA A 14 -9.38 2.24 11.18
CA ALA A 14 -9.74 1.27 12.22
C ALA A 14 -9.30 -0.16 11.89
N GLY A 15 -9.01 -0.46 10.62
CA GLY A 15 -8.50 -1.76 10.20
C GLY A 15 -7.17 -2.10 10.88
N ALA A 16 -7.01 -3.34 11.30
CA ALA A 16 -5.79 -3.79 11.97
C ALA A 16 -4.59 -3.71 11.02
N VAL A 17 -3.41 -3.33 11.53
CA VAL A 17 -2.18 -3.35 10.73
C VAL A 17 -1.74 -4.81 10.57
N MET A 18 -1.83 -5.33 9.35
CA MET A 18 -1.43 -6.70 9.02
C MET A 18 0.03 -6.79 8.63
N SER A 19 0.57 -5.74 8.02
CA SER A 19 1.96 -5.71 7.56
C SER A 19 2.47 -4.28 7.47
N GLN A 20 3.78 -4.13 7.37
CA GLN A 20 4.43 -2.85 7.12
C GLN A 20 5.45 -3.01 6.00
N VAL A 21 5.50 -2.02 5.12
CA VAL A 21 6.42 -2.00 3.98
C VAL A 21 7.33 -0.79 4.07
N GLN A 22 8.59 -0.96 3.67
CA GLN A 22 9.53 0.15 3.60
C GLN A 22 9.25 1.02 2.37
N ALA A 23 9.48 2.33 2.48
CA ALA A 23 9.42 3.22 1.33
C ALA A 23 10.38 2.75 0.23
N GLY A 24 9.94 2.79 -1.02
CA GLY A 24 10.67 2.24 -2.17
C GLY A 24 10.36 0.76 -2.46
N THR A 25 9.59 0.08 -1.61
CA THR A 25 9.08 -1.26 -1.95
C THR A 25 8.11 -1.17 -3.13
N ALA A 26 8.42 -1.85 -4.23
CA ALA A 26 7.50 -2.00 -5.35
C ALA A 26 6.32 -2.90 -4.91
N LEU A 27 5.10 -2.39 -5.12
CA LEU A 27 3.85 -3.09 -4.82
C LEU A 27 2.94 -2.99 -6.03
N THR A 28 2.18 -4.06 -6.26
CA THR A 28 1.15 -4.06 -7.31
C THR A 28 -0.17 -3.65 -6.70
N VAL A 29 -0.82 -2.64 -7.28
CA VAL A 29 -2.19 -2.27 -6.87
C VAL A 29 -3.17 -3.20 -7.57
N VAL A 30 -3.96 -3.96 -6.79
CA VAL A 30 -4.96 -4.89 -7.30
C VAL A 30 -6.36 -4.30 -7.29
N GLU A 31 -6.66 -3.37 -6.39
CA GLU A 31 -7.97 -2.74 -6.26
C GLU A 31 -7.84 -1.32 -5.71
N ILE A 32 -8.74 -0.41 -6.09
CA ILE A 32 -8.82 0.93 -5.53
C ILE A 32 -10.20 1.16 -4.93
N ASN A 33 -10.23 1.55 -3.66
CA ASN A 33 -11.45 1.91 -2.94
C ASN A 33 -11.26 3.31 -2.31
N GLY A 34 -11.64 4.34 -3.06
CA GLY A 34 -11.49 5.74 -2.65
C GLY A 34 -10.04 6.13 -2.35
N ARG A 35 -9.73 6.40 -1.08
CA ARG A 35 -8.37 6.75 -0.62
C ARG A 35 -7.49 5.53 -0.33
N TRP A 36 -8.00 4.33 -0.51
CA TRP A 36 -7.29 3.09 -0.22
C TRP A 36 -7.01 2.32 -1.50
N ALA A 37 -5.87 1.65 -1.51
CA ALA A 37 -5.50 0.71 -2.55
C ALA A 37 -5.23 -0.64 -1.90
N ARG A 38 -5.84 -1.69 -2.44
CA ARG A 38 -5.47 -3.05 -2.10
C ARG A 38 -4.22 -3.39 -2.90
N VAL A 39 -3.21 -3.94 -2.23
CA VAL A 39 -1.90 -4.23 -2.82
C VAL A 39 -1.49 -5.69 -2.66
N SER A 40 -0.74 -6.17 -3.63
CA SER A 40 -0.09 -7.48 -3.62
C SER A 40 1.41 -7.36 -3.87
N LYS A 41 2.15 -8.37 -3.44
CA LYS A 41 3.58 -8.55 -3.69
C LYS A 41 3.83 -10.03 -3.98
N ASP A 42 4.54 -10.33 -5.06
CA ASP A 42 4.88 -11.71 -5.46
C ASP A 42 3.64 -12.62 -5.49
N GLU A 43 2.55 -12.13 -6.10
CA GLU A 43 1.22 -12.78 -6.18
C GLU A 43 0.46 -12.93 -4.85
N VAL A 44 1.07 -12.58 -3.70
CA VAL A 44 0.43 -12.60 -2.39
C VAL A 44 -0.25 -11.26 -2.12
N THR A 45 -1.57 -11.30 -1.85
CA THR A 45 -2.31 -10.10 -1.42
C THR A 45 -1.96 -9.74 0.01
N LEU A 46 -1.46 -8.52 0.23
CA LEU A 46 -1.03 -8.05 1.54
C LEU A 46 -2.17 -7.34 2.31
N GLY A 47 -3.04 -6.62 1.61
CA GLY A 47 -4.13 -5.86 2.21
C GLY A 47 -4.23 -4.44 1.66
N TRP A 48 -4.71 -3.51 2.49
CA TRP A 48 -5.04 -2.13 2.11
C TRP A 48 -3.99 -1.14 2.60
N ILE A 49 -3.51 -0.31 1.69
CA ILE A 49 -2.61 0.82 1.97
C ILE A 49 -3.29 2.13 1.58
N ASN A 50 -3.04 3.20 2.34
CA ASN A 50 -3.54 4.51 1.98
C ASN A 50 -2.78 5.03 0.76
N ARG A 51 -3.51 5.47 -0.27
CA ARG A 51 -2.95 5.97 -1.52
C ARG A 51 -2.06 7.20 -1.34
N SER A 52 -2.25 7.99 -0.28
CA SER A 52 -1.36 9.12 0.01
C SER A 52 0.06 8.69 0.39
N LEU A 53 0.24 7.43 0.79
CA LEU A 53 1.53 6.81 1.10
C LEU A 53 2.15 6.13 -0.12
N LEU A 54 1.38 5.92 -1.18
CA LEU A 54 1.88 5.41 -2.45
C LEU A 54 2.47 6.56 -3.25
N ALA A 55 3.75 6.46 -3.55
CA ALA A 55 4.33 7.26 -4.61
C ALA A 55 3.90 6.64 -5.94
N ALA A 56 3.08 7.35 -6.72
CA ALA A 56 2.90 6.99 -8.12
C ALA A 56 4.28 7.12 -8.78
N GLN A 57 4.78 6.03 -9.36
CA GLN A 57 6.02 6.08 -10.11
C GLN A 57 5.74 6.85 -11.41
N HIS A 58 5.90 8.17 -11.37
CA HIS A 58 5.95 8.99 -12.58
C HIS A 58 7.27 8.64 -13.26
N SER A 59 7.24 7.75 -14.25
CA SER A 59 8.33 7.66 -15.22
C SER A 59 8.35 8.98 -15.99
N TYR A 60 9.30 9.86 -15.67
CA TYR A 60 9.62 11.01 -16.52
C TYR A 60 10.25 10.44 -17.81
N GLN A 61 9.68 10.80 -18.96
CA GLN A 61 10.28 10.58 -20.29
C GLN A 61 11.35 11.63 -20.55
#